data_AF-A0A6P0VKB0-F1
#
_entry.id   AF-A0A6P0VKB0-F1
#
_cell.length_a   1.000
_cell.length_b   1.000
_cell.length_c   1.000
_cell.angle_alpha   90.00
_cell.angle_beta   90.00
_cell.angle_gamma   90.00
#
_symmetry.space_group_name_H-M   'P 1'
#
loop_
_entity.id
_entity.type
_entity.pdbx_description
1 polymer ?
#
loop_
_entity_poly.entity_id
_entity_poly.type
_entity_poly.pdbx_seq_one_letter_code
_entity_poly.pdbx_strand_id
1 'polypeptide(L)'
;YRSSIMVEDNHLAESLEQFLNHNSQNFRLGGAASRGLGKVEIEANSVEPDTDVSSRIKLFNKVLQQRWQKWAELFGNLPREERNYFTLNLQSDTILTENWRRTMVISPEMLQQFTGMNAPLILEVAYSSYDYVSGWNSAWGLLKDVDLITNKGGVYLFSTIADKTKDWIQALEKLAKKGVGNRIGEGFGQIEVCSEFHTVFREDAV
;
A
#
# COMPACT_ATOMS: atom_id res chain seq x y z
N TYR A 1 19.80 5.36 -1.13
CA TYR A 1 18.39 4.93 -1.27
C TYR A 1 18.14 3.81 -0.28
N ARG A 2 16.98 3.80 0.38
CA ARG A 2 16.56 2.72 1.29
C ARG A 2 15.19 2.23 0.82
N SER A 3 14.96 0.94 0.91
CA SER A 3 13.69 0.28 0.60
C SER A 3 13.51 -0.87 1.58
N SER A 4 12.27 -1.31 1.76
CA SER A 4 11.92 -2.41 2.64
C SER A 4 11.06 -3.41 1.88
N ILE A 5 11.26 -4.69 2.22
CA ILE A 5 10.45 -5.80 1.72
C ILE A 5 9.76 -6.38 2.95
N MET A 6 8.43 -6.44 2.92
CA MET A 6 7.66 -7.08 3.98
C MET A 6 7.62 -8.58 3.71
N VAL A 7 7.92 -9.37 4.74
CA VAL A 7 7.95 -10.84 4.67
C VAL A 7 7.11 -11.39 5.81
N GLU A 8 6.21 -12.33 5.52
CA GLU A 8 5.32 -12.91 6.54
C GLU A 8 6.03 -13.95 7.44
N ASP A 9 7.15 -14.51 6.98
CA ASP A 9 7.91 -15.59 7.63
C ASP A 9 9.33 -15.13 7.99
N ASN A 10 9.68 -15.25 9.27
CA ASN A 10 11.00 -14.91 9.80
C ASN A 10 12.13 -15.74 9.18
N HIS A 11 11.90 -17.03 8.92
CA HIS A 11 12.92 -17.88 8.28
C HIS A 11 13.18 -17.43 6.84
N LEU A 12 12.13 -17.01 6.13
CA LEU A 12 12.28 -16.43 4.79
C LEU A 12 13.00 -15.08 4.84
N ALA A 13 12.71 -14.24 5.84
CA ALA A 13 13.41 -12.97 6.04
C ALA A 13 14.91 -13.18 6.29
N GLU A 14 15.29 -14.09 7.18
CA GLU A 14 16.69 -14.45 7.44
C GLU A 14 17.38 -15.01 6.19
N SER A 15 16.71 -15.92 5.48
CA SER A 15 17.25 -16.50 4.24
C SER A 15 17.47 -15.44 3.16
N LEU A 16 16.54 -14.49 3.04
CA LEU A 16 16.63 -13.40 2.08
C LEU A 16 17.75 -12.41 2.44
N GLU A 17 17.86 -12.03 3.72
CA GLU A 17 18.94 -11.17 4.20
C GLU A 17 20.30 -11.81 3.92
N GLN A 18 20.47 -13.09 4.28
CA GLN A 18 21.69 -13.82 3.99
C GLN A 18 21.97 -13.83 2.49
N PHE A 19 20.98 -14.19 1.65
CA PHE A 19 21.16 -14.23 0.21
C PHE A 19 21.60 -12.87 -0.36
N LEU A 20 20.97 -11.77 0.05
CA LEU A 20 21.29 -10.42 -0.41
C LEU A 20 22.71 -10.02 0.01
N ASN A 21 23.07 -10.24 1.27
CA ASN A 21 24.40 -9.86 1.79
C ASN A 21 25.53 -10.71 1.19
N HIS A 22 25.32 -12.02 0.99
CA HIS A 22 26.30 -12.88 0.32
C HIS A 22 26.52 -12.50 -1.16
N ASN A 23 25.52 -11.86 -1.79
CA ASN A 23 25.55 -11.45 -3.20
C ASN A 23 25.60 -9.94 -3.37
N SER A 24 26.00 -9.17 -2.34
CA SER A 24 25.84 -7.71 -2.28
C SER A 24 26.33 -6.98 -3.53
N GLN A 25 27.41 -7.46 -4.14
CA GLN A 25 28.07 -6.88 -5.32
C GLN A 25 27.63 -7.46 -6.67
N ASN A 26 26.71 -8.44 -6.68
CA ASN A 26 26.28 -9.15 -7.89
C ASN A 26 25.02 -8.54 -8.52
N PHE A 27 24.40 -7.55 -7.86
CA PHE A 27 23.16 -6.95 -8.33
C PHE A 27 23.40 -5.85 -9.38
N ARG A 28 22.47 -5.76 -10.33
CA ARG A 28 22.39 -4.69 -11.32
C ARG A 28 20.97 -4.15 -11.39
N LEU A 29 20.83 -2.83 -11.46
CA LEU A 29 19.53 -2.15 -11.57
C LEU A 29 19.47 -1.31 -12.85
N GLY A 30 18.29 -1.27 -13.47
CA GLY A 30 18.00 -0.45 -14.65
C GLY A 30 18.12 -1.19 -16.00
N GLY A 31 17.57 -0.57 -17.05
CA GLY A 31 17.41 -1.21 -18.37
C GLY A 31 18.70 -1.46 -19.16
N ALA A 32 19.83 -0.92 -18.72
CA ALA A 32 21.14 -1.12 -19.36
C ALA A 32 21.99 -2.23 -18.69
N ALA A 33 21.40 -3.02 -17.79
CA ALA A 33 22.10 -4.10 -17.08
C ALA A 33 22.75 -5.12 -18.03
N SER A 34 22.12 -5.41 -19.17
CA SER A 34 22.64 -6.30 -20.22
C SER A 34 23.90 -5.77 -20.92
N ARG A 35 24.18 -4.45 -20.80
CA ARG A 35 25.39 -3.80 -21.33
C ARG A 35 26.48 -3.64 -20.27
N GLY A 36 26.33 -4.31 -19.12
CA GLY A 36 27.28 -4.26 -18.01
C GLY A 36 27.15 -3.04 -17.10
N LEU A 37 26.18 -2.15 -17.35
CA LEU A 37 25.93 -0.97 -16.52
C LEU A 37 25.03 -1.29 -15.31
N GLY A 38 24.89 -0.33 -14.40
CA GLY A 38 23.93 -0.39 -13.30
C GLY A 38 24.35 -1.30 -12.14
N LYS A 39 25.63 -1.64 -12.01
CA LYS A 39 26.15 -2.38 -10.85
C LYS A 39 25.92 -1.59 -9.57
N VAL A 40 25.36 -2.25 -8.57
CA VAL A 40 25.11 -1.67 -7.24
C VAL A 40 25.61 -2.61 -6.16
N GLU A 41 25.86 -2.03 -4.99
CA GLU A 41 26.04 -2.78 -3.75
C GLU A 41 24.75 -2.69 -2.94
N ILE A 42 24.29 -3.83 -2.42
CA ILE A 42 23.11 -3.92 -1.56
C ILE A 42 23.53 -4.46 -0.21
N GLU A 43 23.21 -3.71 0.84
CA GLU A 43 23.27 -4.16 2.23
C GLU A 43 21.85 -4.36 2.73
N ALA A 44 21.57 -5.55 3.26
CA ALA A 44 20.28 -5.92 3.83
C ALA A 44 20.42 -6.09 5.35
N ASN A 45 19.42 -5.60 6.08
CA ASN A 45 19.30 -5.80 7.52
C ASN A 45 17.84 -6.13 7.83
N SER A 46 17.59 -7.14 8.65
CA SER A 46 16.27 -7.39 9.21
C SER A 46 15.94 -6.32 10.24
N VAL A 47 14.77 -5.70 10.08
CA VAL A 47 14.25 -4.70 11.00
C VAL A 47 12.80 -5.08 11.30
N GLU A 48 12.40 -4.94 12.56
CA GLU A 48 10.99 -5.07 12.93
C GLU A 48 10.18 -4.05 12.13
N PRO A 49 9.14 -4.49 11.40
CA PRO A 49 8.41 -3.60 10.53
C PRO A 49 7.64 -2.57 11.37
N ASP A 50 7.64 -1.32 10.93
CA ASP A 50 6.78 -0.29 11.52
C ASP A 50 5.31 -0.56 11.13
N THR A 51 4.66 -1.38 11.94
CA THR A 51 3.29 -1.84 11.72
C THR A 51 2.31 -1.21 12.69
N ASP A 52 2.59 -0.04 13.26
CA ASP A 52 1.62 0.61 14.15
C ASP A 52 0.50 1.31 13.35
N VAL A 53 -0.28 0.49 12.64
CA VAL A 53 -1.49 0.89 11.91
C VAL A 53 -2.49 1.53 12.86
N SER A 54 -2.62 0.99 14.08
CA SER A 54 -3.45 1.55 15.15
C SER A 54 -3.10 3.02 15.42
N SER A 55 -1.84 3.34 15.69
CA SER A 55 -1.43 4.72 15.97
C SER A 55 -1.54 5.63 14.76
N ARG A 56 -1.22 5.13 13.55
CA ARG A 56 -1.41 5.91 12.31
C ARG A 56 -2.87 6.26 12.06
N ILE A 57 -3.81 5.32 12.23
CA ILE A 57 -5.25 5.58 12.11
C ILE A 57 -5.72 6.57 13.18
N LYS A 58 -5.27 6.43 14.43
CA LYS A 58 -5.60 7.38 15.51
C LYS A 58 -5.09 8.79 15.20
N LEU A 59 -3.85 8.91 14.75
CA LEU A 59 -3.26 10.19 14.36
C LEU A 59 -4.02 10.81 13.18
N PHE A 60 -4.29 10.02 12.14
CA PHE A 60 -5.03 10.47 10.97
C PHE A 60 -6.42 11.03 11.34
N ASN A 61 -7.20 10.31 12.15
CA ASN A 61 -8.52 10.78 12.58
C ASN A 61 -8.44 12.00 13.50
N LYS A 62 -7.41 12.10 14.34
CA LYS A 62 -7.16 13.29 15.18
C LYS A 62 -6.90 14.53 14.31
N VAL A 63 -6.02 14.41 13.32
CA VAL A 63 -5.70 15.50 12.38
C VAL A 63 -6.93 15.89 11.57
N LEU A 64 -7.68 14.91 11.07
CA LEU A 64 -8.93 15.15 10.35
C LEU A 64 -9.97 15.87 11.21
N GLN A 65 -10.11 15.49 12.47
CA GLN A 65 -11.01 16.15 13.43
C GLN A 65 -10.61 17.60 13.67
N GLN A 66 -9.32 17.88 13.88
CA GLN A 66 -8.80 19.24 14.06
C GLN A 66 -9.08 20.10 12.82
N ARG A 67 -8.89 19.52 11.62
CA ARG A 67 -9.19 20.19 10.36
C ARG A 67 -10.67 20.53 10.23
N TRP A 68 -11.54 19.56 10.57
CA TRP A 68 -12.99 19.74 10.51
C TRP A 68 -13.48 20.83 11.47
N GLN A 69 -12.91 20.89 12.69
CA GLN A 69 -13.21 21.95 13.66
C GLN A 69 -12.82 23.33 13.12
N LYS A 70 -11.61 23.47 12.56
CA LYS A 70 -11.16 24.71 11.93
C LYS A 70 -12.08 25.15 10.78
N TRP A 71 -12.55 24.21 9.96
CA TRP A 71 -13.50 24.53 8.89
C TRP A 71 -14.88 24.88 9.43
N ALA A 72 -15.36 24.23 10.49
CA ALA A 72 -16.64 24.55 11.10
C ALA A 72 -16.65 25.97 11.71
N GLU A 73 -15.53 26.39 12.31
CA GLU A 73 -15.34 27.75 12.81
C GLU A 73 -15.38 28.81 11.69
N LEU A 74 -14.87 28.47 10.50
CA LEU A 74 -14.79 29.40 9.36
C LEU A 74 -16.05 29.42 8.49
N PHE A 75 -16.71 28.27 8.31
CA PHE A 75 -17.79 28.09 7.33
C PHE A 75 -19.14 27.73 7.97
N GLY A 76 -19.23 27.62 9.30
CA GLY A 76 -20.43 27.24 10.02
C GLY A 76 -20.57 25.72 10.20
N ASN A 77 -21.73 25.29 10.71
CA ASN A 77 -21.92 23.90 11.15
C ASN A 77 -21.86 22.91 9.97
N LEU A 78 -20.78 22.12 9.90
CA LEU A 78 -20.59 21.08 8.90
C LEU A 78 -21.14 19.74 9.44
N PRO A 79 -22.08 19.09 8.74
CA PRO A 79 -22.62 17.80 9.19
C PRO A 79 -21.48 16.78 9.26
N ARG A 80 -21.37 16.10 10.41
CA ARG A 80 -20.40 15.03 10.62
C ARG A 80 -21.13 13.78 11.09
N GLU A 81 -20.97 12.70 10.34
CA GLU A 81 -21.33 11.38 10.82
C GLU A 81 -20.22 10.86 11.75
N GLU A 82 -20.59 10.17 12.83
CA GLU A 82 -19.65 9.54 13.76
C GLU A 82 -19.00 8.30 13.10
N ARG A 83 -18.04 8.58 12.22
CA ARG A 83 -17.25 7.59 11.48
C ARG A 83 -15.77 7.75 11.78
N ASN A 84 -15.07 6.63 11.66
CA ASN A 84 -13.62 6.62 11.61
C ASN A 84 -13.15 6.37 10.19
N TYR A 85 -12.09 7.09 9.83
CA TYR A 85 -11.54 7.11 8.50
C TYR A 85 -10.17 6.46 8.47
N PHE A 86 -9.84 5.82 7.37
CA PHE A 86 -8.49 5.35 7.11
C PHE A 86 -8.22 5.38 5.61
N THR A 87 -6.94 5.46 5.26
CA THR A 87 -6.51 5.51 3.86
C THR A 87 -5.67 4.29 3.52
N LEU A 88 -5.79 3.80 2.29
CA LEU A 88 -4.82 2.88 1.69
C LEU A 88 -3.99 3.63 0.65
N ASN A 89 -2.68 3.69 0.86
CA ASN A 89 -1.71 4.19 -0.13
C ASN A 89 -1.03 3.02 -0.83
N LEU A 90 -1.00 3.02 -2.16
CA LEU A 90 -0.28 2.01 -2.93
C LEU A 90 1.23 2.32 -2.96
N GLN A 91 2.05 1.49 -2.33
CA GLN A 91 3.51 1.63 -2.31
C GLN A 91 4.16 0.97 -3.54
N SER A 92 3.46 0.04 -4.18
CA SER A 92 3.82 -0.54 -5.47
C SER A 92 2.66 -0.50 -6.45
N ASP A 93 2.96 -0.72 -7.72
CA ASP A 93 1.92 -0.92 -8.71
C ASP A 93 1.07 -2.14 -8.30
N THR A 94 -0.20 -2.13 -8.66
CA THR A 94 -1.17 -3.11 -8.17
C THR A 94 -2.06 -3.60 -9.29
N ILE A 95 -2.17 -4.92 -9.43
CA ILE A 95 -3.06 -5.56 -10.39
C ILE A 95 -4.37 -5.91 -9.65
N LEU A 96 -5.42 -5.13 -9.89
CA LEU A 96 -6.72 -5.32 -9.25
C LEU A 96 -7.69 -6.04 -10.18
N THR A 97 -8.54 -6.89 -9.62
CA THR A 97 -9.57 -7.61 -10.38
C THR A 97 -10.82 -7.76 -9.55
N GLU A 98 -11.96 -7.34 -10.12
CA GLU A 98 -13.27 -7.45 -9.51
C GLU A 98 -14.24 -8.04 -10.54
N ASN A 99 -15.03 -9.04 -10.14
CA ASN A 99 -15.99 -9.69 -11.04
C ASN A 99 -15.36 -10.12 -12.38
N TRP A 100 -14.15 -10.68 -12.32
CA TRP A 100 -13.35 -11.12 -13.48
C TRP A 100 -12.95 -10.00 -14.45
N ARG A 101 -12.99 -8.74 -14.02
CA ARG A 101 -12.60 -7.57 -14.80
C ARG A 101 -11.48 -6.81 -14.11
N ARG A 102 -10.53 -6.31 -14.88
CA ARG A 102 -9.49 -5.42 -14.36
C ARG A 102 -10.11 -4.11 -13.91
N THR A 103 -9.63 -3.56 -12.81
CA THR A 103 -10.08 -2.27 -12.27
C THR A 103 -8.88 -1.48 -11.75
N MET A 104 -9.10 -0.20 -11.50
CA MET A 104 -8.10 0.73 -10.96
C MET A 104 -8.41 1.15 -9.52
N VAL A 105 -9.53 0.67 -8.98
CA VAL A 105 -10.07 1.10 -7.70
C VAL A 105 -10.29 -0.11 -6.80
N ILE A 106 -9.82 0.01 -5.56
CA ILE A 106 -10.17 -0.93 -4.50
C ILE A 106 -11.57 -0.54 -4.01
N SER A 107 -12.57 -1.34 -4.37
CA SER A 107 -13.94 -1.17 -3.87
C SER A 107 -14.06 -1.59 -2.40
N PRO A 108 -15.12 -1.17 -1.69
CA PRO A 108 -15.42 -1.71 -0.36
C PRO A 108 -15.50 -3.23 -0.34
N GLU A 109 -16.16 -3.84 -1.33
CA GLU A 109 -16.33 -5.29 -1.47
C GLU A 109 -14.98 -6.00 -1.66
N MET A 110 -14.10 -5.42 -2.47
CA MET A 110 -12.76 -5.95 -2.69
C MET A 110 -11.92 -5.87 -1.42
N LEU A 111 -11.98 -4.76 -0.68
CA LEU A 111 -11.26 -4.63 0.58
C LEU A 111 -11.77 -5.60 1.65
N GLN A 112 -13.08 -5.82 1.71
CA GLN A 112 -13.70 -6.85 2.55
C GLN A 112 -13.20 -8.26 2.16
N GLN A 113 -13.11 -8.57 0.87
CA GLN A 113 -12.56 -9.84 0.38
C GLN A 113 -11.09 -10.03 0.76
N PHE A 114 -10.26 -9.00 0.60
CA PHE A 114 -8.85 -9.06 0.96
C PHE A 114 -8.62 -9.30 2.45
N THR A 115 -9.48 -8.69 3.28
CA THR A 115 -9.38 -8.75 4.75
C THR A 115 -10.14 -9.91 5.39
N GLY A 116 -11.10 -10.51 4.67
CA GLY A 116 -12.07 -11.44 5.23
C GLY A 116 -13.08 -10.79 6.18
N MET A 117 -13.13 -9.45 6.24
CA MET A 117 -14.06 -8.71 7.09
C MET A 117 -15.39 -8.49 6.40
N ASN A 118 -16.48 -8.71 7.12
CA ASN A 118 -17.83 -8.35 6.67
C ASN A 118 -18.40 -7.29 7.61
N ALA A 119 -18.02 -6.04 7.38
CA ALA A 119 -18.43 -4.88 8.17
C ALA A 119 -18.75 -3.68 7.27
N PRO A 120 -19.68 -2.79 7.66
CA PRO A 120 -20.01 -1.61 6.88
C PRO A 120 -18.78 -0.76 6.58
N LEU A 121 -18.57 -0.50 5.30
CA LEU A 121 -17.42 0.24 4.78
C LEU A 121 -17.88 1.08 3.60
N ILE A 122 -17.46 2.35 3.57
CA ILE A 122 -17.74 3.27 2.47
C ILE A 122 -16.42 3.74 1.88
N LEU A 123 -16.32 3.73 0.55
CA LEU A 123 -15.23 4.40 -0.18
C LEU A 123 -15.63 5.87 -0.36
N GLU A 124 -14.96 6.77 0.35
CA GLU A 124 -15.25 8.20 0.34
C GLU A 124 -14.63 8.89 -0.87
N VAL A 125 -13.38 8.54 -1.20
CA VAL A 125 -12.69 9.05 -2.39
C VAL A 125 -11.58 8.11 -2.83
N ALA A 126 -11.32 8.09 -4.14
CA ALA A 126 -10.22 7.37 -4.76
C ALA A 126 -9.44 8.30 -5.69
N TYR A 127 -8.12 8.35 -5.49
CA TYR A 127 -7.17 9.00 -6.38
C TYR A 127 -6.24 7.92 -6.94
N SER A 128 -6.44 7.55 -8.20
CA SER A 128 -5.68 6.49 -8.84
C SER A 128 -5.39 6.84 -10.29
N SER A 129 -4.24 6.38 -10.79
CA SER A 129 -3.91 6.37 -12.22
C SER A 129 -3.55 4.94 -12.63
N TYR A 130 -3.45 4.70 -13.93
CA TYR A 130 -3.17 3.39 -14.46
C TYR A 130 -2.05 3.41 -15.48
N ASP A 131 -1.52 2.23 -15.74
CA ASP A 131 -0.62 1.94 -16.83
C ASP A 131 -0.78 0.46 -17.23
N TYR A 132 -0.02 0.02 -18.23
CA TYR A 132 0.05 -1.37 -18.66
C TYR A 132 1.45 -1.90 -18.41
N VAL A 133 1.53 -3.07 -17.76
CA VAL A 133 2.80 -3.73 -17.51
C VAL A 133 2.81 -5.10 -18.18
N SER A 134 3.94 -5.44 -18.80
CA SER A 134 4.26 -6.79 -19.23
C SER A 134 5.60 -7.17 -18.57
N GLY A 135 6.23 -8.24 -19.03
CA GLY A 135 7.54 -8.64 -18.57
C GLY A 135 8.08 -9.79 -19.38
N TRP A 136 9.23 -10.31 -18.98
CA TRP A 136 9.81 -11.51 -19.56
C TRP A 136 9.63 -12.70 -18.61
N ASN A 137 9.13 -13.82 -19.13
CA ASN A 137 9.13 -15.08 -18.42
C ASN A 137 10.37 -15.88 -18.80
N SER A 138 11.39 -15.88 -17.93
CA SER A 138 12.65 -16.59 -18.20
C SER A 138 12.50 -18.10 -18.25
N ALA A 139 11.52 -18.70 -17.57
CA ALA A 139 11.29 -20.14 -17.60
C ALA A 139 10.74 -20.62 -18.95
N TRP A 140 9.95 -19.77 -19.63
CA TRP A 140 9.34 -20.09 -20.92
C TRP A 140 10.00 -19.40 -22.12
N GLY A 141 10.86 -18.40 -21.87
CA GLY A 141 11.47 -17.61 -22.94
C GLY A 141 10.47 -16.77 -23.74
N LEU A 142 9.38 -16.35 -23.12
CA LEU A 142 8.28 -15.61 -23.76
C LEU A 142 7.91 -14.36 -22.95
N LEU A 143 7.23 -13.43 -23.62
CA LEU A 143 6.62 -12.28 -22.96
C LEU A 143 5.52 -12.75 -21.99
N LYS A 144 5.44 -12.11 -20.83
CA LYS A 144 4.29 -12.22 -19.93
C LYS A 144 3.10 -11.49 -20.55
N ASP A 145 1.91 -11.91 -20.16
CA ASP A 145 0.68 -11.20 -20.54
C ASP A 145 0.74 -9.73 -20.10
N VAL A 146 0.07 -8.88 -20.86
CA VAL A 146 -0.09 -7.46 -20.54
C VAL A 146 -1.19 -7.33 -19.49
N ASP A 147 -0.83 -6.78 -18.33
CA ASP A 147 -1.75 -6.50 -17.24
C ASP A 147 -2.06 -4.99 -17.16
N LEU A 148 -3.33 -4.66 -16.95
CA LEU A 148 -3.72 -3.32 -16.47
C LEU A 148 -3.29 -3.21 -15.00
N ILE A 149 -2.46 -2.22 -14.70
CA ILE A 149 -2.04 -1.90 -13.34
C ILE A 149 -2.65 -0.59 -12.87
N THR A 150 -2.88 -0.52 -11.56
CA THR A 150 -3.00 0.75 -10.85
C THR A 150 -1.61 1.19 -10.42
N ASN A 151 -1.23 2.41 -10.75
CA ASN A 151 0.08 2.94 -10.44
C ASN A 151 0.26 3.12 -8.92
N LYS A 152 1.49 2.90 -8.45
CA LYS A 152 1.91 3.32 -7.10
C LYS A 152 1.64 4.82 -6.86
N GLY A 153 1.40 5.18 -5.61
CA GLY A 153 0.94 6.51 -5.20
C GLY A 153 -0.58 6.70 -5.31
N GLY A 154 -1.32 5.67 -5.73
CA GLY A 154 -2.78 5.67 -5.62
C GLY A 154 -3.24 5.69 -4.15
N VAL A 155 -4.24 6.51 -3.83
CA VAL A 155 -4.76 6.70 -2.47
C VAL A 155 -6.27 6.48 -2.45
N TYR A 156 -6.74 5.66 -1.51
CA TYR A 156 -8.16 5.39 -1.29
C TYR A 156 -8.54 5.76 0.14
N LEU A 157 -9.52 6.63 0.32
CA LEU A 157 -10.08 6.98 1.63
C LEU A 157 -11.33 6.15 1.89
N PHE A 158 -11.33 5.41 2.98
CA PHE A 158 -12.48 4.66 3.45
C PHE A 158 -12.98 5.19 4.79
N SER A 159 -14.27 4.97 5.05
CA SER A 159 -14.89 5.19 6.36
C SER A 159 -15.65 3.97 6.86
N THR A 160 -15.60 3.77 8.17
CA THR A 160 -16.32 2.71 8.89
C THR A 160 -17.04 3.31 10.10
N ILE A 161 -18.06 2.60 10.58
CA ILE A 161 -18.67 2.89 11.88
C ILE A 161 -17.66 2.72 13.01
N ALA A 162 -17.76 3.56 14.05
CA ALA A 162 -16.82 3.61 15.16
C ALA A 162 -16.61 2.23 15.83
N ASP A 163 -17.69 1.50 16.08
CA ASP A 163 -17.68 0.18 16.74
C ASP A 163 -16.83 -0.88 16.02
N LYS A 164 -16.66 -0.76 14.69
CA LYS A 164 -15.90 -1.72 13.86
C LYS A 164 -14.45 -1.34 13.63
N THR A 165 -14.02 -0.21 14.17
CA THR A 165 -12.67 0.34 13.93
C THR A 165 -11.58 -0.60 14.42
N LYS A 166 -11.75 -1.23 15.59
CA LYS A 166 -10.76 -2.14 16.15
C LYS A 166 -10.59 -3.40 15.30
N ASP A 167 -11.70 -3.93 14.78
CA ASP A 167 -11.71 -5.08 13.87
C ASP A 167 -10.97 -4.73 12.56
N TRP A 168 -11.25 -3.53 12.01
CA TRP A 168 -10.56 -3.02 10.82
C TRP A 168 -9.06 -2.83 11.04
N ILE A 169 -8.64 -2.29 12.18
CA ILE A 169 -7.21 -2.12 12.49
C ILE A 169 -6.47 -3.47 12.40
N GLN A 170 -6.98 -4.51 13.06
CA GLN A 170 -6.34 -5.84 13.05
C GLN A 170 -6.29 -6.45 11.66
N ALA A 171 -7.35 -6.27 10.87
CA ALA A 171 -7.41 -6.76 9.51
C ALA A 171 -6.45 -6.01 8.58
N LEU A 172 -6.35 -4.70 8.73
CA LEU A 172 -5.46 -3.83 7.97
C LEU A 172 -3.98 -4.05 8.32
N GLU A 173 -3.64 -4.38 9.56
CA GLU A 173 -2.28 -4.78 9.96
C GLU A 173 -1.82 -6.04 9.23
N LYS A 174 -2.70 -7.05 9.13
CA LYS A 174 -2.42 -8.26 8.35
C LYS A 174 -2.33 -7.95 6.87
N LEU A 175 -3.23 -7.12 6.35
CA LEU A 175 -3.25 -6.76 4.94
C LEU A 175 -2.01 -5.97 4.52
N ALA A 176 -1.50 -5.07 5.38
CA ALA A 176 -0.30 -4.30 5.10
C ALA A 176 0.96 -5.18 4.97
N LYS A 177 1.00 -6.32 5.69
CA LYS A 177 2.08 -7.31 5.56
C LYS A 177 1.93 -8.15 4.29
N LYS A 178 0.69 -8.53 3.97
CA LYS A 178 0.38 -9.43 2.86
C LYS A 178 0.37 -8.76 1.49
N GLY A 179 -0.10 -7.52 1.38
CA GLY A 179 -0.43 -6.84 0.12
C GLY A 179 -1.83 -7.17 -0.44
N VAL A 180 -2.19 -6.53 -1.55
CA VAL A 180 -3.50 -6.61 -2.22
C VAL A 180 -3.39 -6.98 -3.70
N GLY A 181 -4.47 -7.54 -4.26
CA GLY A 181 -4.53 -7.84 -5.69
C GLY A 181 -3.71 -9.06 -6.10
N ASN A 182 -3.28 -9.07 -7.37
CA ASN A 182 -2.62 -10.22 -7.98
C ASN A 182 -1.10 -10.06 -8.06
N ARG A 183 -0.39 -11.20 -8.17
CA ARG A 183 1.06 -11.26 -8.39
C ARG A 183 1.88 -10.56 -7.29
N ILE A 184 1.40 -10.62 -6.05
CA ILE A 184 2.08 -10.00 -4.90
C ILE A 184 3.50 -10.55 -4.69
N GLY A 185 3.70 -11.84 -4.95
CA GLY A 185 5.04 -12.46 -4.92
C GLY A 185 6.03 -11.91 -5.95
N GLU A 186 5.58 -11.10 -6.92
CA GLU A 186 6.43 -10.40 -7.88
C GLU A 186 6.68 -8.92 -7.49
N GLY A 187 6.19 -8.49 -6.34
CA GLY A 187 6.35 -7.11 -5.84
C GLY A 187 5.20 -6.17 -6.20
N PHE A 188 4.05 -6.68 -6.64
CA PHE A 188 2.82 -5.90 -6.83
C PHE A 188 1.99 -5.82 -5.53
N GLY A 189 1.11 -4.84 -5.42
CA GLY A 189 0.12 -4.81 -4.35
C GLY A 189 0.58 -4.40 -2.96
N GLN A 190 1.79 -3.87 -2.78
CA GLN A 190 2.23 -3.37 -1.49
C GLN A 190 1.43 -2.12 -1.11
N ILE A 191 0.92 -2.08 0.12
CA ILE A 191 0.13 -0.96 0.62
C ILE A 191 0.71 -0.39 1.92
N GLU A 192 0.36 0.85 2.19
CA GLU A 192 0.55 1.49 3.49
C GLU A 192 -0.77 2.08 3.98
N VAL A 193 -1.08 1.84 5.25
CA VAL A 193 -2.29 2.37 5.88
C VAL A 193 -1.96 3.69 6.57
N CYS A 194 -2.70 4.75 6.26
CA CYS A 194 -2.52 6.08 6.86
C CYS A 194 -1.06 6.55 6.84
N SER A 195 -0.47 6.63 5.63
CA SER A 195 0.88 7.15 5.43
C SER A 195 1.05 8.55 6.04
N GLU A 196 2.24 8.86 6.52
CA GLU A 196 2.53 10.11 7.27
C GLU A 196 2.14 11.35 6.48
N PHE A 197 2.42 11.38 5.17
CA PHE A 197 2.13 12.53 4.32
C PHE A 197 0.63 12.81 4.17
N HIS A 198 -0.27 11.86 4.48
CA HIS A 198 -1.71 12.10 4.47
C HIS A 198 -2.16 13.07 5.58
N THR A 199 -1.30 13.32 6.56
CA THR A 199 -1.54 14.30 7.64
C THR A 199 -0.97 15.68 7.31
N VAL A 200 -0.21 15.81 6.22
CA VAL A 200 0.42 17.06 5.80
C VAL A 200 -0.53 17.79 4.86
N PHE A 201 -1.01 18.96 5.30
CA PHE A 201 -1.79 19.84 4.44
C PHE A 201 -0.88 20.66 3.54
N ARG A 202 -1.39 21.06 2.38
CA ARG A 202 -0.63 21.79 1.36
C ARG A 202 -0.03 23.09 1.90
N GLU A 203 -0.71 23.78 2.79
CA GLU A 203 -0.19 25.00 3.44
C GLU A 203 1.01 24.76 4.37
N ASP A 204 1.19 23.54 4.86
CA ASP A 204 2.23 23.14 5.81
C ASP A 204 3.37 22.35 5.13
N ALA A 205 3.27 22.12 3.81
CA ALA A 205 4.30 21.43 3.05
C ALA A 205 5.51 22.37 2.85
N VAL A 206 6.65 21.99 3.44
CA VAL A 206 7.95 22.67 3.32
C VAL A 206 8.70 22.19 2.10
#